data_AF-A0AAV4BKV7-F1
#
_entry.id   AF-A0AAV4BKV7-F1
#
_cell.length_a   1.000
_cell.length_b   1.000
_cell.length_c   1.000
_cell.angle_alpha   90.00
_cell.angle_beta   90.00
_cell.angle_gamma   90.00
#
_symmetry.space_group_name_H-M   'P 1'
#
loop_
_entity.id
_entity.type
_entity.pdbx_description
1 polymer ?
#
loop_
_entity_poly.entity_id
_entity_poly.type
_entity_poly.pdbx_seq_one_letter_code
_entity_poly.pdbx_strand_id
1 'polypeptide(L)'
;MATSNDLLIKQRSVIEFLAAEGCSAANVHARMKTVYGEMCISVRKWVRIFKGEDPRETILRDRKRSGRHLSASDTAHREKVDCMIRANRRVKQRELPMKLAFRKNECTISSQLYWVTEKSLPVGSQDSSL
;
A
#
# COMPACT_ATOMS: atom_id res chain seq x y z
N MET A 1 10.34 -22.18 18.10
CA MET A 1 9.86 -22.23 16.69
C MET A 1 10.44 -21.02 15.96
N ALA A 2 11.59 -21.17 15.28
CA ALA A 2 12.17 -20.05 14.53
C ALA A 2 11.22 -19.67 13.38
N THR A 3 10.73 -18.44 13.41
CA THR A 3 9.71 -17.99 12.45
C THR A 3 10.33 -17.92 11.05
N SER A 4 9.55 -18.21 10.01
CA SER A 4 9.99 -18.23 8.61
C SER A 4 10.74 -16.96 8.19
N ASN A 5 10.54 -15.83 8.88
CA ASN A 5 11.24 -14.57 8.66
C ASN A 5 12.74 -14.63 8.96
N ASP A 6 13.19 -15.39 9.97
CA ASP A 6 14.61 -15.44 10.33
C ASP A 6 15.43 -16.17 9.26
N LEU A 7 14.85 -17.20 8.63
CA LEU A 7 15.47 -17.90 7.51
C LEU A 7 15.62 -16.99 6.28
N LEU A 8 14.62 -16.16 5.99
CA LEU A 8 14.68 -15.19 4.88
C LEU A 8 15.79 -14.16 5.10
N ILE A 9 15.96 -13.67 6.34
CA ILE A 9 17.04 -12.73 6.67
C ILE A 9 18.40 -13.40 6.45
N LYS A 10 18.60 -14.63 6.95
CA LYS A 10 19.85 -15.39 6.74
C LYS A 10 20.18 -15.58 5.27
N GLN A 11 19.19 -15.97 4.46
CA GLN A 11 19.38 -16.14 3.02
C GLN A 11 19.73 -14.82 2.33
N ARG A 12 19.10 -13.70 2.72
CA ARG A 12 19.42 -12.37 2.17
C ARG A 12 20.84 -11.93 2.52
N SER A 13 21.31 -12.18 3.75
CA SER A 13 22.70 -11.89 4.14
C SER A 13 23.71 -12.68 3.30
N VAL A 14 23.43 -13.94 2.97
CA VAL A 14 24.31 -14.73 2.09
C VAL A 14 24.32 -14.16 0.67
N ILE A 15 23.16 -13.71 0.16
CA ILE A 15 23.09 -13.09 -1.16
C ILE A 15 23.84 -11.76 -1.18
N GLU A 16 23.73 -10.95 -0.13
CA GLU A 16 24.47 -9.69 0.03
C GLU A 16 25.98 -9.93 -0.05
N PHE A 17 26.48 -10.87 0.76
CA PHE A 17 27.89 -11.26 0.77
C PHE A 17 28.38 -11.69 -0.63
N LEU A 18 27.66 -12.61 -1.29
CA LEU A 18 28.04 -13.10 -2.61
C LEU A 18 27.91 -12.03 -3.72
N ALA A 19 26.96 -11.09 -3.57
CA ALA A 19 26.81 -9.98 -4.49
C ALA A 19 27.97 -8.97 -4.35
N ALA A 20 28.44 -8.74 -3.13
CA ALA A 20 29.61 -7.91 -2.83
C ALA A 20 30.92 -8.54 -3.34
N GLU A 21 31.04 -9.87 -3.33
CA GLU A 21 32.13 -10.61 -3.99
C GLU A 21 32.10 -10.47 -5.53
N GLY A 22 31.06 -9.87 -6.12
CA GLY A 22 30.93 -9.69 -7.57
C GLY A 22 30.37 -10.90 -8.30
N CYS A 23 29.82 -11.90 -7.61
CA CYS A 23 29.22 -13.07 -8.25
C CYS A 23 28.03 -12.68 -9.15
N SER A 24 27.87 -13.40 -10.26
CA SER A 24 26.69 -13.27 -11.12
C SER A 24 25.44 -13.81 -10.41
N ALA A 25 24.26 -13.23 -10.66
CA ALA A 25 23.03 -13.68 -10.03
C ALA A 25 22.69 -15.16 -10.33
N ALA A 26 23.13 -15.69 -11.47
CA ALA A 26 22.98 -17.09 -11.82
C ALA A 26 23.84 -17.99 -10.93
N ASN A 27 25.10 -17.62 -10.71
CA ASN A 27 26.02 -18.37 -9.84
C ASN A 27 25.53 -18.36 -8.39
N VAL A 28 25.05 -17.20 -7.92
CA VAL A 28 24.46 -17.10 -6.57
C VAL A 28 23.23 -17.99 -6.45
N HIS A 29 22.35 -18.02 -7.45
CA HIS A 29 21.17 -18.90 -7.40
C HIS A 29 21.53 -20.38 -7.39
N ALA A 30 22.51 -20.81 -8.19
CA ALA A 30 22.98 -22.19 -8.18
C ALA A 30 23.48 -22.60 -6.80
N ARG A 31 24.36 -21.79 -6.17
CA ARG A 31 24.87 -22.03 -4.82
C ARG A 31 23.77 -22.05 -3.76
N MET A 32 22.86 -21.08 -3.81
CA MET A 32 21.73 -20.99 -2.89
C MET A 32 20.81 -22.20 -3.02
N LYS A 33 20.54 -22.68 -4.24
CA LYS A 33 19.69 -23.85 -4.49
C LYS A 33 20.33 -25.14 -3.99
N THR A 34 21.65 -25.28 -4.06
CA THR A 34 22.37 -26.44 -3.49
C THR A 34 22.24 -26.50 -1.97
N VAL A 35 22.28 -25.36 -1.27
CA VAL A 35 22.25 -25.33 0.21
C VAL A 35 20.82 -25.33 0.76
N TYR A 36 19.92 -24.52 0.18
CA TYR A 36 18.57 -24.30 0.70
C TYR A 36 17.48 -25.09 -0.04
N GLY A 37 17.82 -25.74 -1.16
CA GLY A 37 16.88 -26.53 -1.95
C GLY A 37 15.68 -25.70 -2.44
N GLU A 38 14.48 -26.22 -2.21
CA GLU A 38 13.22 -25.58 -2.58
C GLU A 38 12.89 -24.33 -1.75
N MET A 39 13.52 -24.18 -0.58
CA MET A 39 13.33 -23.03 0.30
C MET A 39 14.12 -21.79 -0.14
N CYS A 40 14.79 -21.85 -1.30
CA CYS A 40 15.59 -20.76 -1.85
C CYS A 40 14.73 -19.56 -2.26
N ILE A 41 15.05 -18.38 -1.75
CA ILE A 41 14.41 -17.13 -2.17
C ILE A 41 14.82 -16.68 -3.57
N SER A 42 14.03 -15.79 -4.17
CA SER A 42 14.31 -15.19 -5.48
C SER A 42 15.57 -14.31 -5.45
N VAL A 43 16.72 -14.88 -5.83
CA VAL A 43 18.05 -14.25 -5.80
C VAL A 43 18.17 -13.02 -6.69
N ARG A 44 17.66 -13.07 -7.93
CA ARG A 44 17.83 -11.99 -8.93
C ARG A 44 17.34 -10.62 -8.42
N LYS A 45 16.24 -10.59 -7.68
CA LYS A 45 15.69 -9.36 -7.09
C LYS A 45 16.67 -8.75 -6.09
N TRP A 46 17.19 -9.57 -5.19
CA TRP A 46 18.09 -9.14 -4.12
C TRP A 46 19.45 -8.71 -4.65
N VAL A 47 20.04 -9.46 -5.59
CA VAL A 47 21.32 -9.07 -6.22
C VAL A 47 21.22 -7.70 -6.89
N ARG A 48 20.09 -7.33 -7.49
CA ARG A 48 19.91 -6.00 -8.07
C ARG A 48 19.82 -4.89 -7.01
N ILE A 49 19.14 -5.16 -5.90
CA ILE A 49 19.01 -4.21 -4.79
C ILE A 49 20.40 -3.95 -4.18
N PHE A 50 21.14 -5.00 -3.82
CA PHE A 50 22.47 -4.89 -3.22
C PHE A 50 23.52 -4.25 -4.14
N LYS A 51 23.38 -4.36 -5.47
CA LYS A 51 24.29 -3.69 -6.41
C LYS A 51 24.04 -2.19 -6.57
N GLY A 52 22.85 -1.71 -6.21
CA GLY A 52 22.46 -0.31 -6.36
C GLY A 52 22.45 0.47 -5.04
N GLU A 53 22.58 -0.21 -3.89
CA GLU A 53 22.57 0.40 -2.57
C GLU A 53 23.97 0.33 -1.94
N ASP A 54 24.30 1.32 -1.10
CA ASP A 54 25.53 1.26 -0.30
C ASP A 54 25.44 0.09 0.70
N PRO A 55 26.50 -0.73 0.85
CA PRO A 55 26.50 -1.89 1.75
C PRO A 55 26.18 -1.54 3.22
N ARG A 56 26.38 -0.28 3.61
CA ARG A 56 26.09 0.22 4.97
C ARG A 56 24.62 0.57 5.20
N GLU A 57 23.87 0.84 4.13
CA GLU A 57 22.47 1.27 4.22
C GLU A 57 21.48 0.15 3.87
N THR A 58 21.97 -1.02 3.48
CA THR A 58 21.08 -2.06 2.97
C THR A 58 20.27 -2.70 4.09
N ILE A 59 18.94 -2.60 3.99
CA ILE A 59 18.02 -3.17 4.98
C ILE A 59 17.65 -4.59 4.56
N LEU A 60 18.10 -5.59 5.33
CA LEU A 60 17.81 -7.01 5.09
C LEU A 60 16.34 -7.39 5.33
N ARG A 61 15.64 -6.64 6.19
CA ARG A 61 14.23 -6.88 6.52
C ARG A 61 13.31 -6.22 5.50
N ASP A 62 12.15 -6.83 5.27
CA ASP A 62 11.11 -6.18 4.50
C ASP A 62 10.74 -4.86 5.18
N ARG A 63 10.80 -3.76 4.44
CA ARG A 63 10.26 -2.48 4.90
C ARG A 63 8.76 -2.66 5.16
N LYS A 64 8.24 -1.91 6.15
CA LYS A 64 6.81 -1.87 6.42
C LYS A 64 6.10 -1.53 5.12
N ARG A 65 5.23 -2.44 4.66
CA ARG A 65 4.43 -2.18 3.46
C ARG A 65 3.59 -0.94 3.75
N SER A 66 3.67 0.06 2.90
CA SER A 66 2.63 1.07 2.84
C SER A 66 1.35 0.30 2.53
N GLY A 67 0.46 0.17 3.51
CA GLY A 67 -0.85 -0.42 3.29
C GLY A 67 -1.62 0.38 2.23
N ARG A 68 -2.84 -0.04 1.92
CA ARG A 68 -3.76 0.82 1.17
C ARG A 68 -3.80 2.16 1.89
N HIS A 69 -3.52 3.26 1.18
CA HIS A 69 -3.71 4.58 1.76
C HIS A 69 -5.12 4.63 2.33
N LEU A 70 -5.23 4.91 3.63
CA LEU A 70 -6.51 5.31 4.20
C LEU A 70 -6.88 6.58 3.43
N SER A 71 -7.84 6.47 2.49
CA SER A 71 -8.37 7.62 1.76
C SER A 71 -8.56 8.74 2.77
N ALA A 72 -7.97 9.92 2.49
CA ALA A 72 -7.80 11.03 3.42
C ALA A 72 -8.96 11.17 4.42
N SER A 73 -8.84 10.50 5.57
CA SER A 73 -9.77 10.55 6.69
C SER A 73 -9.31 11.60 7.70
N ASP A 74 -8.74 12.70 7.21
CA ASP A 74 -8.53 13.86 8.05
C ASP A 74 -9.91 14.46 8.34
N THR A 75 -10.25 14.64 9.61
CA THR A 75 -11.56 15.13 10.03
C THR A 75 -11.86 16.50 9.40
N ALA A 76 -10.82 17.33 9.26
CA ALA A 76 -10.90 18.63 8.61
C ALA A 76 -11.34 18.54 7.13
N HIS A 77 -10.84 17.54 6.38
CA HIS A 77 -11.22 17.35 4.98
C HIS A 77 -12.66 16.84 4.84
N ARG A 78 -13.09 15.96 5.76
CA ARG A 78 -14.48 15.48 5.83
C ARG A 78 -15.46 16.61 6.11
N GLU A 79 -15.18 17.44 7.11
CA GLU A 79 -16.02 18.59 7.45
C GLU A 79 -16.11 19.60 6.30
N LYS A 80 -14.99 19.85 5.60
CA LYS A 80 -14.97 20.75 4.45
C LYS A 80 -15.82 20.20 3.29
N VAL A 81 -15.78 18.90 3.02
CA VAL A 81 -16.65 18.24 2.04
C VAL A 81 -18.12 18.34 2.45
N ASP A 82 -18.44 18.07 3.71
CA ASP A 82 -19.82 18.14 4.22
C ASP A 82 -20.39 19.56 4.16
N CYS A 83 -19.59 20.57 4.51
CA CYS A 83 -19.95 21.98 4.36
C CYS A 83 -20.21 22.36 2.89
N MET A 84 -19.39 21.87 1.96
CA MET A 84 -19.59 22.11 0.53
C MET A 84 -20.87 21.45 -0.01
N ILE A 85 -21.18 20.23 0.43
CA ILE A 85 -22.43 19.54 0.06
C ILE A 85 -23.64 20.27 0.63
N ARG A 86 -23.56 20.77 1.87
CA ARG A 86 -24.63 21.57 2.48
C ARG A 86 -24.84 22.91 1.77
N ALA A 87 -23.76 23.58 1.36
CA ALA A 87 -23.83 24.84 0.64
C ALA A 87 -24.37 24.68 -0.80
N ASN A 88 -24.03 23.57 -1.48
CA ASN A 88 -24.55 23.27 -2.80
C ASN A 88 -24.71 21.75 -2.99
N ARG A 89 -25.97 21.30 -2.97
CA ARG A 89 -26.32 19.87 -3.09
C ARG A 89 -26.05 19.27 -4.48
N ARG A 90 -25.74 20.10 -5.50
CA ARG A 90 -25.49 19.66 -6.89
C ARG A 90 -24.00 19.57 -7.25
N VAL A 91 -23.09 19.57 -6.27
CA VAL A 91 -21.64 19.48 -6.54
C VAL A 91 -21.28 18.12 -7.14
N LYS A 92 -20.57 18.14 -8.26
CA LYS A 92 -20.12 16.93 -8.96
C LYS A 92 -18.81 16.43 -8.35
N GLN A 93 -18.64 15.11 -8.26
CA GLN A 93 -17.47 14.47 -7.67
C GLN A 93 -16.13 14.94 -8.27
N ARG A 94 -16.10 15.25 -9.58
CA ARG A 94 -14.92 15.79 -10.28
C ARG A 94 -14.51 17.21 -9.86
N GLU A 95 -15.45 17.98 -9.29
CA GLU A 95 -15.22 19.36 -8.88
C GLU A 95 -14.73 19.45 -7.43
N LEU A 96 -14.90 18.38 -6.64
CA LEU A 96 -14.47 18.33 -5.24
C LEU A 96 -12.96 18.52 -5.10
N PRO A 97 -12.08 17.81 -5.84
CA PRO A 97 -10.64 17.97 -5.67
C PRO A 97 -10.13 19.36 -6.04
N MET A 98 -10.73 19.98 -7.06
CA MET A 98 -10.38 21.33 -7.52
C MET A 98 -10.70 22.38 -6.45
N LYS A 99 -11.82 22.22 -5.74
CA LYS A 99 -12.26 23.12 -4.67
C LYS A 99 -11.57 22.84 -3.33
N LEU A 100 -11.11 21.61 -3.10
CA LEU A 100 -10.43 21.19 -1.88
C LEU A 100 -8.91 21.40 -1.94
N ALA A 101 -8.37 21.82 -3.09
CA ALA A 101 -6.94 22.07 -3.30
C ALA A 101 -6.03 20.89 -2.91
N PHE A 102 -6.49 19.65 -3.15
CA PHE A 102 -5.64 18.47 -2.96
C PHE A 102 -4.50 18.47 -3.98
N ARG A 103 -3.30 18.10 -3.54
CA ARG A 103 -2.21 17.85 -4.49
C ARG A 103 -2.54 16.61 -5.33
N LYS A 104 -2.19 16.64 -6.62
CA LYS A 104 -2.60 15.68 -7.67
C LYS A 104 -2.24 14.21 -7.37
N ASN A 105 -1.42 13.98 -6.35
CA ASN A 105 -0.89 12.72 -5.86
C ASN A 105 -1.64 12.16 -4.63
N GLU A 106 -2.65 12.85 -4.08
CA GLU A 106 -3.40 12.43 -2.88
C GLU A 106 -4.83 11.95 -3.20
N CYS A 107 -5.32 12.16 -4.42
CA CYS A 107 -6.71 11.88 -4.81
C CYS A 107 -6.83 10.72 -5.80
N THR A 108 -6.93 9.48 -5.30
CA THR A 108 -7.62 8.41 -6.04
C THR A 108 -8.99 8.24 -5.40
N ILE A 109 -10.01 8.94 -5.90
CA ILE A 109 -11.38 8.72 -5.43
C ILE A 109 -11.83 7.37 -6.02
N SER A 110 -11.60 6.30 -5.26
CA SER A 110 -12.07 4.96 -5.62
C SER A 110 -13.59 4.95 -5.64
N SER A 111 -14.17 4.50 -6.76
CA SER A 111 -15.61 4.38 -7.06
C SER A 111 -16.39 3.41 -6.14
N GLN A 112 -15.87 3.07 -4.95
CA GLN A 112 -16.38 2.01 -4.07
C GLN A 112 -17.32 2.52 -2.96
N LEU A 113 -17.56 3.84 -2.85
CA LEU A 113 -18.51 4.40 -1.88
C LEU A 113 -19.91 4.62 -2.51
N TYR A 114 -20.45 3.58 -3.13
CA TYR A 114 -21.84 3.54 -3.61
C TYR A 114 -22.43 2.20 -3.17
N TRP A 115 -22.75 2.02 -1.88
CA TRP A 115 -23.62 0.93 -1.40
C TRP A 115 -24.22 1.18 0.00
N VAL A 116 -23.94 2.31 0.66
CA VAL A 116 -24.46 2.58 2.01
C VAL A 116 -25.22 3.91 2.03
N THR A 117 -26.37 3.97 1.36
CA THR A 117 -27.50 4.87 1.71
C THR A 117 -28.77 4.50 0.93
N GLU A 118 -29.11 3.21 0.83
CA GLU A 118 -30.38 2.80 0.16
C GLU A 118 -31.25 1.85 0.99
N LYS A 119 -30.97 1.63 2.30
CA LYS A 119 -31.76 0.71 3.13
C LYS A 119 -32.26 1.20 4.49
N SER A 120 -32.24 2.50 4.78
CA SER A 120 -32.94 3.02 5.96
C SER A 120 -33.64 4.34 5.69
N LEU A 121 -34.80 4.27 5.06
CA LEU A 121 -35.86 5.26 5.25
C LEU A 121 -37.08 4.51 5.81
N PRO A 122 -37.54 4.79 7.04
CA PRO A 122 -38.88 4.40 7.44
C PRO A 122 -39.90 5.24 6.64
N VAL A 123 -40.88 4.53 6.10
CA VAL A 123 -42.05 5.02 5.37
C VAL A 123 -42.74 6.14 6.15
N GLY A 124 -43.04 7.25 5.47
CA GLY A 124 -43.89 8.30 5.98
C GLY A 124 -45.35 7.84 6.06
N SER A 125 -45.99 8.12 7.20
CA SER A 125 -47.45 8.17 7.30
C SER A 125 -47.91 9.62 7.14
N GLN A 126 -48.48 9.91 5.98
CA GLN A 126 -49.54 10.90 5.72
C GLN A 126 -50.88 10.23 6.15
N ASP A 127 -51.96 10.82 6.65
CA ASP A 127 -52.55 12.18 6.69
C ASP A 127 -53.54 12.21 7.90
N SER A 128 -53.68 13.34 8.63
CA SER A 128 -54.81 14.30 8.61
C SER A 128 -56.25 13.76 8.78
N SER A 129 -56.99 14.45 9.68
CA SER A 129 -58.46 14.66 9.73
C SER A 129 -59.23 13.92 10.83
N LEU A 130 -59.41 14.54 12.01
CA LEU A 130 -60.60 15.30 12.44
C LEU A 130 -60.35 15.92 13.82
#